data_AF-A0A5B6TCF1-F1
#
_entry.id   AF-A0A5B6TCF1-F1
#
_cell.length_a   1.000
_cell.length_b   1.000
_cell.length_c   1.000
_cell.angle_alpha   90.00
_cell.angle_beta   90.00
_cell.angle_gamma   90.00
#
_symmetry.space_group_name_H-M   'P 1'
#
loop_
_entity.id
_entity.type
_entity.pdbx_description
1 polymer ?
#
loop_
_entity_poly.entity_id
_entity_poly.type
_entity_poly.pdbx_seq_one_letter_code
_entity_poly.pdbx_strand_id
1 'polypeptide(L)'
;MSIPTLSFRQAFTARDINYYSFLNEYTSPEKYKASILKYKIFCCVWPIASIFHMANYNGFTLNLTFFLLTSAAIALISKPSSIPRLLVFISMQMFQATLDLPGISNHWILTAFVNITILHSFIYLIIKRKSFYIDKVEFLNTFAPLVKIEVIVLYFYAVFHKLNAGFFDLDASCAVRFILAQNNYYNILPSDKALLALNIYATLFFEAIIPILICIRRTRYWGILVGLVFHFVIAYNPINGFYDFSSAVFALYFLFTSTAFSEKINSLYNNFIKRKTVLKKHMLEFNIVNFAMFTVSLLFFLFLIYYYNKVFQDYFRHIVWTTYGIGFITVFIMSMNVKEKNTEPNPFTVAHYTLLFFPILVFLNGLCPYLGLKTESSYAMFSNLRTEAGVSNHYIIPVNAQIFDFQKDVVEIVSTSEFHLQNVAKAGKLMTFFQFRRFVRTERPEFVTYKRNGELKTFTLSKATANDELFQKDNYLLEKLMMYRYWNKSGVQECAH
;
A
#
# COMPACT_ATOMS: atom_id res chain seq x y z
N MET A 1 39.44 14.45 -8.68
CA MET A 1 39.32 13.80 -10.00
C MET A 1 38.19 14.47 -10.76
N SER A 2 38.50 15.18 -11.84
CA SER A 2 37.51 15.79 -12.72
C SER A 2 36.73 14.68 -13.44
N ILE A 3 35.41 14.64 -13.25
CA ILE A 3 34.52 13.75 -14.00
C ILE A 3 34.62 14.18 -15.48
N PRO A 4 35.01 13.30 -16.41
CA PRO A 4 35.11 13.66 -17.81
C PRO A 4 33.72 14.09 -18.32
N THR A 5 33.64 15.26 -18.94
CA THR A 5 32.43 15.77 -19.56
C THR A 5 32.08 14.90 -20.76
N LEU A 6 31.02 14.10 -20.64
CA LEU A 6 30.48 13.30 -21.74
C LEU A 6 29.94 14.23 -22.83
N SER A 7 30.24 13.93 -24.09
CA SER A 7 29.55 14.58 -25.21
C SER A 7 28.05 14.23 -25.20
N PHE A 8 27.21 15.11 -25.76
CA PHE A 8 25.76 14.89 -25.84
C PHE A 8 25.40 13.53 -26.48
N ARG A 9 26.19 13.11 -27.49
CA ARG A 9 26.04 11.81 -28.16
C ARG A 9 26.44 10.63 -27.25
N GLN A 10 27.51 10.74 -26.48
CA GLN A 10 27.89 9.72 -25.49
C GLN A 10 26.88 9.65 -24.33
N ALA A 11 26.34 10.80 -23.90
CA ALA A 11 25.30 10.88 -22.88
C ALA A 11 23.99 10.18 -23.30
N PHE A 12 23.70 10.14 -24.61
CA PHE A 12 22.53 9.49 -25.20
C PHE A 12 22.75 8.04 -25.69
N THR A 13 23.95 7.70 -26.18
CA THR A 13 24.16 6.44 -26.93
C THR A 13 25.04 5.41 -26.22
N ALA A 14 25.82 5.82 -25.21
CA ALA A 14 26.70 4.96 -24.41
C ALA A 14 27.67 4.05 -25.21
N ARG A 15 27.91 4.32 -26.50
CA ARG A 15 29.06 3.72 -27.20
C ARG A 15 30.33 4.34 -26.61
N ASP A 16 31.28 3.48 -26.26
CA ASP A 16 32.67 3.81 -25.85
C ASP A 16 32.91 4.30 -24.40
N ILE A 17 31.96 4.12 -23.46
CA ILE A 17 32.23 4.38 -22.03
C ILE A 17 32.87 3.12 -21.41
N ASN A 18 34.16 3.21 -21.04
CA ASN A 18 34.85 2.15 -20.28
C ASN A 18 34.31 2.07 -18.84
N TYR A 19 33.30 1.22 -18.69
CA TYR A 19 32.40 1.09 -17.55
C TYR A 19 33.10 0.88 -16.19
N TYR A 20 34.27 0.22 -16.17
CA TYR A 20 34.98 -0.09 -14.93
C TYR A 20 35.79 1.08 -14.36
N SER A 21 36.21 2.05 -15.18
CA SER A 21 36.95 3.23 -14.69
C SER A 21 36.02 4.29 -14.09
N PHE A 22 34.74 4.30 -14.52
CA PHE A 22 33.76 5.28 -14.06
C PHE A 22 33.12 4.93 -12.72
N LEU A 23 33.16 3.66 -12.33
CA LEU A 23 32.47 3.18 -11.14
C LEU A 23 33.20 3.52 -9.83
N ASN A 24 34.52 3.69 -9.80
CA ASN A 24 35.35 4.10 -8.64
C ASN A 24 34.93 3.65 -7.22
N GLU A 25 34.10 2.60 -7.09
CA GLU A 25 33.49 2.14 -5.85
C GLU A 25 33.58 0.61 -5.79
N TYR A 26 34.63 0.17 -5.12
CA TYR A 26 34.86 -1.10 -4.43
C TYR A 26 33.68 -2.09 -4.36
N THR A 27 33.28 -2.66 -5.50
CA THR A 27 32.38 -3.82 -5.54
C THR A 27 32.96 -4.85 -6.48
N SER A 28 33.32 -6.03 -5.93
CA SER A 28 33.66 -7.20 -6.73
C SER A 28 32.54 -7.50 -7.75
N PRO A 29 32.84 -7.99 -8.96
CA PRO A 29 31.82 -8.33 -9.97
C PRO A 29 30.66 -9.19 -9.46
N GLU A 30 30.95 -10.08 -8.49
CA GLU A 30 29.95 -10.92 -7.83
C GLU A 30 28.92 -10.11 -7.04
N LYS A 31 29.37 -9.19 -6.17
CA LYS A 31 28.51 -8.29 -5.38
C LYS A 31 27.61 -7.42 -6.26
N TYR A 32 28.13 -6.96 -7.40
CA TYR A 32 27.36 -6.21 -8.38
C TYR A 32 26.26 -7.08 -9.02
N LYS A 33 26.60 -8.31 -9.43
CA LYS A 33 25.63 -9.29 -9.95
C LYS A 33 24.52 -9.63 -8.95
N ALA A 34 24.87 -9.80 -7.68
CA ALA A 34 23.92 -10.03 -6.59
C ALA A 34 22.93 -8.86 -6.40
N SER A 35 23.44 -7.63 -6.52
CA SER A 35 22.63 -6.40 -6.39
C SER A 35 21.69 -6.23 -7.59
N ILE A 36 22.15 -6.54 -8.81
CA ILE A 36 21.27 -6.59 -10.00
C ILE A 36 20.14 -7.60 -9.79
N LEU A 37 20.45 -8.76 -9.23
CA LEU A 37 19.45 -9.78 -8.98
C LEU A 37 18.40 -9.29 -7.98
N LYS A 38 18.80 -8.62 -6.91
CA LYS A 38 17.88 -7.97 -5.97
C LYS A 38 16.97 -6.96 -6.67
N TYR A 39 17.51 -6.09 -7.53
CA TYR A 39 16.71 -5.16 -8.34
C TYR A 39 15.67 -5.89 -9.18
N LYS A 40 16.06 -6.96 -9.89
CA LYS A 40 15.15 -7.74 -10.73
C LYS A 40 14.02 -8.36 -9.90
N ILE A 41 14.33 -8.94 -8.74
CA ILE A 41 13.30 -9.55 -7.89
C ILE A 41 12.31 -8.49 -7.40
N PHE A 42 12.80 -7.31 -6.97
CA PHE A 42 11.93 -6.19 -6.62
C PHE A 42 11.00 -5.80 -7.77
N CYS A 43 11.54 -5.66 -8.99
CA CYS A 43 10.74 -5.39 -10.19
C CYS A 43 9.78 -6.51 -10.58
N CYS A 44 9.91 -7.72 -10.03
CA CYS A 44 8.89 -8.76 -10.17
C CYS A 44 7.80 -8.64 -9.11
N VAL A 45 8.16 -8.39 -7.85
CA VAL A 45 7.20 -8.44 -6.73
C VAL A 45 6.40 -7.14 -6.58
N TRP A 46 6.97 -5.98 -6.91
CA TRP A 46 6.27 -4.70 -6.84
C TRP A 46 5.03 -4.61 -7.75
N PRO A 47 5.10 -4.96 -9.07
CA PRO A 47 3.91 -4.95 -9.93
C PRO A 47 2.86 -6.00 -9.56
N ILE A 48 3.23 -7.08 -8.85
CA ILE A 48 2.25 -8.04 -8.32
C ILE A 48 1.30 -7.36 -7.33
N ALA A 49 1.79 -6.40 -6.54
CA ALA A 49 0.93 -5.65 -5.62
C ALA A 49 -0.17 -4.86 -6.34
N SER A 50 0.14 -4.27 -7.49
CA SER A 50 -0.89 -3.63 -8.33
C SER A 50 -1.89 -4.64 -8.87
N ILE A 51 -1.45 -5.85 -9.25
CA ILE A 51 -2.36 -6.91 -9.74
C ILE A 51 -3.36 -7.31 -8.63
N PHE A 52 -2.90 -7.46 -7.39
CA PHE A 52 -3.80 -7.70 -6.25
C PHE A 52 -4.76 -6.52 -6.02
N HIS A 53 -4.29 -5.28 -6.16
CA HIS A 53 -5.16 -4.10 -6.09
C HIS A 53 -6.22 -4.11 -7.21
N MET A 54 -5.84 -4.38 -8.46
CA MET A 54 -6.81 -4.50 -9.56
C MET A 54 -7.83 -5.61 -9.28
N ALA A 55 -7.40 -6.73 -8.72
CA ALA A 55 -8.30 -7.84 -8.39
C ALA A 55 -9.33 -7.46 -7.33
N ASN A 56 -8.93 -6.73 -6.29
CA ASN A 56 -9.82 -6.29 -5.21
C ASN A 56 -11.03 -5.49 -5.72
N TYR A 57 -10.82 -4.69 -6.77
CA TYR A 57 -11.88 -3.88 -7.38
C TYR A 57 -12.54 -4.55 -8.59
N ASN A 58 -12.22 -5.82 -8.90
CA ASN A 58 -12.55 -6.44 -10.20
C ASN A 58 -12.19 -5.52 -11.39
N GLY A 59 -11.09 -4.79 -11.22
CA GLY A 59 -10.74 -3.58 -11.94
C GLY A 59 -10.01 -3.79 -13.27
N PHE A 60 -9.49 -4.99 -13.52
CA PHE A 60 -8.50 -5.26 -14.57
C PHE A 60 -8.79 -4.63 -15.94
N THR A 61 -10.07 -4.57 -16.33
CA THR A 61 -10.51 -4.03 -17.62
C THR A 61 -11.70 -3.07 -17.49
N LEU A 62 -11.96 -2.54 -16.29
CA LEU A 62 -13.10 -1.62 -16.08
C LEU A 62 -13.00 -0.37 -16.97
N ASN A 63 -11.79 0.10 -17.21
CA ASN A 63 -11.52 1.22 -18.11
C ASN A 63 -10.09 1.10 -18.71
N LEU A 64 -9.78 2.02 -19.62
CA LEU A 64 -8.49 2.04 -20.31
C LEU A 64 -7.30 2.22 -19.34
N THR A 65 -7.43 3.00 -18.27
CA THR A 65 -6.31 3.28 -17.37
C THR A 65 -5.96 2.04 -16.53
N PHE A 66 -6.96 1.31 -16.04
CA PHE A 66 -6.77 0.03 -15.35
C PHE A 66 -6.16 -1.04 -16.27
N PHE A 67 -6.62 -1.12 -17.53
CA PHE A 67 -6.06 -2.04 -18.51
C PHE A 67 -4.58 -1.73 -18.83
N LEU A 68 -4.25 -0.45 -19.03
CA LEU A 68 -2.88 0.00 -19.28
C LEU A 68 -1.97 -0.21 -18.07
N LEU A 69 -2.47 0.00 -16.85
CA LEU A 69 -1.74 -0.29 -15.62
C LEU A 69 -1.43 -1.80 -15.49
N THR A 70 -2.43 -2.65 -15.73
CA THR A 70 -2.26 -4.12 -15.73
C THR A 70 -1.25 -4.55 -16.79
N SER A 71 -1.34 -3.97 -18.00
CA SER A 71 -0.41 -4.24 -19.10
C SER A 71 1.02 -3.81 -18.76
N ALA A 72 1.19 -2.65 -18.13
CA ALA A 72 2.49 -2.17 -17.67
C ALA A 72 3.10 -3.07 -16.58
N ALA A 73 2.27 -3.56 -15.65
CA ALA A 73 2.67 -4.52 -14.62
C ALA A 73 3.20 -5.83 -15.25
N ILE A 74 2.44 -6.42 -16.18
CA ILE A 74 2.85 -7.64 -16.90
C ILE A 74 4.12 -7.40 -17.72
N ALA A 75 4.21 -6.25 -18.41
CA ALA A 75 5.38 -5.89 -19.20
C ALA A 75 6.65 -5.78 -18.33
N LEU A 76 6.54 -5.22 -17.12
CA LEU A 76 7.64 -5.12 -16.16
C LEU A 76 8.07 -6.51 -15.68
N ILE A 77 7.13 -7.36 -15.25
CA ILE A 77 7.40 -8.75 -14.83
C ILE A 77 8.10 -9.54 -15.95
N SER A 78 7.72 -9.31 -17.21
CA SER A 78 8.31 -10.00 -18.37
C SER A 78 9.76 -9.60 -18.66
N LYS A 79 10.20 -8.40 -18.24
CA LYS A 79 11.59 -7.95 -18.36
C LYS A 79 11.99 -7.12 -17.14
N PRO A 80 12.19 -7.76 -15.99
CA PRO A 80 12.34 -7.07 -14.70
C PRO A 80 13.67 -6.31 -14.59
N SER A 81 14.57 -6.48 -15.55
CA SER A 81 15.82 -5.73 -15.64
C SER A 81 15.69 -4.38 -16.34
N SER A 82 14.49 -3.97 -16.76
CA SER A 82 14.27 -2.81 -17.64
C SER A 82 13.80 -1.59 -16.86
N ILE A 83 14.69 -0.62 -16.64
CA ILE A 83 14.34 0.66 -15.98
C ILE A 83 13.19 1.37 -16.70
N PRO A 84 13.14 1.51 -18.05
CA PRO A 84 12.01 2.17 -18.71
C PRO A 84 10.66 1.51 -18.42
N ARG A 85 10.61 0.18 -18.28
CA ARG A 85 9.36 -0.53 -17.96
C ARG A 85 8.93 -0.27 -16.52
N LEU A 86 9.88 -0.17 -15.60
CA LEU A 86 9.61 0.26 -14.23
C LEU A 86 9.04 1.67 -14.23
N LEU A 87 9.66 2.61 -14.95
CA LEU A 87 9.20 4.00 -15.04
C LEU A 87 7.80 4.12 -15.63
N VAL A 88 7.49 3.38 -16.70
CA VAL A 88 6.13 3.33 -17.27
C VAL A 88 5.13 2.79 -16.25
N PHE A 89 5.45 1.66 -15.60
CA PHE A 89 4.58 1.05 -14.61
C PHE A 89 4.29 1.98 -13.42
N ILE A 90 5.33 2.56 -12.79
CA ILE A 90 5.12 3.46 -11.65
C ILE A 90 4.37 4.74 -12.06
N SER A 91 4.59 5.24 -13.28
CA SER A 91 3.88 6.41 -13.81
C SER A 91 2.40 6.12 -14.02
N MET A 92 2.06 4.96 -14.59
CA MET A 92 0.66 4.54 -14.71
C MET A 92 -0.01 4.35 -13.35
N GLN A 93 0.71 3.80 -12.37
CA GLN A 93 0.18 3.61 -11.03
C GLN A 93 -0.08 4.94 -10.31
N MET A 94 0.84 5.92 -10.44
CA MET A 94 0.64 7.28 -9.91
C MET A 94 -0.49 8.04 -10.63
N PHE A 95 -0.62 7.83 -11.95
CA PHE A 95 -1.70 8.42 -12.72
C PHE A 95 -3.06 7.89 -12.24
N GLN A 96 -3.19 6.57 -12.06
CA GLN A 96 -4.40 5.99 -11.49
C GLN A 96 -4.71 6.54 -10.09
N ALA A 97 -3.71 6.59 -9.20
CA ALA A 97 -3.89 7.19 -7.87
C ALA A 97 -4.39 8.64 -7.93
N THR A 98 -3.94 9.43 -8.92
CA THR A 98 -4.38 10.82 -9.11
C THR A 98 -5.85 10.92 -9.56
N LEU A 99 -6.32 9.95 -10.35
CA LEU A 99 -7.72 9.83 -10.75
C LEU A 99 -8.60 9.46 -9.57
N ASP A 100 -8.12 8.56 -8.69
CA ASP A 100 -8.85 8.10 -7.52
C ASP A 100 -8.94 9.19 -6.42
N LEU A 101 -8.02 10.17 -6.43
CA LEU A 101 -8.06 11.29 -5.48
C LEU A 101 -9.35 12.13 -5.59
N PRO A 102 -9.95 12.51 -4.45
CA PRO A 102 -9.43 12.33 -3.08
C PRO A 102 -9.88 11.02 -2.40
N GLY A 103 -10.76 10.24 -3.04
CA GLY A 103 -11.35 8.98 -2.55
C GLY A 103 -10.42 7.78 -2.68
N ILE A 104 -9.17 7.95 -2.26
CA ILE A 104 -8.12 6.93 -2.35
C ILE A 104 -7.97 6.16 -1.03
N SER A 105 -7.42 4.96 -1.06
CA SER A 105 -7.09 4.18 0.13
C SER A 105 -5.69 4.51 0.68
N ASN A 106 -5.47 4.23 1.97
CA ASN A 106 -4.20 4.47 2.67
C ASN A 106 -2.99 3.77 2.00
N HIS A 107 -3.15 2.55 1.51
CA HIS A 107 -2.06 1.84 0.86
C HIS A 107 -1.78 2.36 -0.55
N TRP A 108 -2.80 2.86 -1.26
CA TRP A 108 -2.62 3.39 -2.60
C TRP A 108 -1.97 4.78 -2.58
N ILE A 109 -2.26 5.61 -1.57
CA ILE A 109 -1.50 6.85 -1.35
C ILE A 109 -0.04 6.58 -0.95
N LEU A 110 0.23 5.59 -0.08
CA LEU A 110 1.61 5.17 0.22
C LEU A 110 2.33 4.68 -1.04
N THR A 111 1.67 3.86 -1.84
CA THR A 111 2.21 3.33 -3.10
C THR A 111 2.55 4.46 -4.09
N ALA A 112 1.70 5.49 -4.16
CA ALA A 112 2.01 6.69 -4.94
C ALA A 112 3.27 7.39 -4.41
N PHE A 113 3.43 7.57 -3.10
CA PHE A 113 4.65 8.14 -2.52
C PHE A 113 5.90 7.28 -2.80
N VAL A 114 5.83 5.96 -2.63
CA VAL A 114 6.92 5.02 -2.97
C VAL A 114 7.34 5.22 -4.43
N ASN A 115 6.37 5.30 -5.35
CA ASN A 115 6.63 5.50 -6.77
C ASN A 115 7.24 6.86 -7.08
N ILE A 116 6.77 7.92 -6.42
CA ILE A 116 7.34 9.26 -6.55
C ILE A 116 8.78 9.26 -6.00
N THR A 117 9.06 8.55 -4.92
CA THR A 117 10.41 8.39 -4.34
C THR A 117 11.36 7.64 -5.29
N ILE A 118 10.87 6.59 -5.96
CA ILE A 118 11.61 5.90 -7.02
C ILE A 118 11.90 6.85 -8.18
N LEU A 119 10.90 7.60 -8.66
CA LEU A 119 11.06 8.56 -9.76
C LEU A 119 12.02 9.71 -9.38
N HIS A 120 11.89 10.25 -8.17
CA HIS A 120 12.76 11.30 -7.64
C HIS A 120 14.21 10.84 -7.58
N SER A 121 14.45 9.60 -7.12
CA SER A 121 15.78 8.98 -7.11
C SER A 121 16.36 8.86 -8.53
N PHE A 122 15.53 8.53 -9.52
CA PHE A 122 15.94 8.46 -10.92
C PHE A 122 16.34 9.85 -11.46
N ILE A 123 15.51 10.86 -11.22
CA ILE A 123 15.77 12.25 -11.62
C ILE A 123 17.04 12.78 -10.95
N TYR A 124 17.22 12.52 -9.65
CA TYR A 124 18.43 12.87 -8.91
C TYR A 124 19.69 12.27 -9.57
N LEU A 125 19.65 10.98 -9.95
CA LEU A 125 20.78 10.35 -10.62
C LEU A 125 21.02 10.91 -12.03
N ILE A 126 19.98 11.27 -12.78
CA ILE A 126 20.13 11.96 -14.07
C ILE A 126 20.86 13.28 -13.88
N ILE A 127 20.45 14.08 -12.90
CA ILE A 127 21.05 15.40 -12.62
C ILE A 127 22.50 15.23 -12.15
N LYS A 128 22.74 14.31 -11.21
CA LYS A 128 24.07 14.01 -10.65
C LYS A 128 25.04 13.52 -11.74
N ARG A 129 24.60 12.62 -12.61
CA ARG A 129 25.43 11.99 -13.67
C ARG A 129 25.46 12.79 -14.97
N LYS A 130 24.53 13.73 -15.15
CA LYS A 130 24.26 14.42 -16.42
C LYS A 130 24.04 13.42 -17.58
N SER A 131 23.34 12.32 -17.31
CA SER A 131 23.06 11.24 -18.28
C SER A 131 21.73 10.55 -17.97
N PHE A 132 21.03 10.12 -19.02
CA PHE A 132 19.86 9.24 -18.91
C PHE A 132 20.23 7.76 -18.69
N TYR A 133 21.50 7.42 -18.82
CA TYR A 133 22.00 6.09 -18.54
C TYR A 133 22.28 5.95 -17.05
N ILE A 134 21.38 5.24 -16.35
CA ILE A 134 21.47 5.02 -14.92
C ILE A 134 21.75 3.55 -14.64
N ASP A 135 22.75 3.29 -13.78
CA ASP A 135 23.06 1.95 -13.31
C ASP A 135 21.97 1.43 -12.35
N LYS A 136 21.59 0.15 -12.49
CA LYS A 136 20.48 -0.45 -11.72
C LYS A 136 20.82 -0.64 -10.25
N VAL A 137 22.09 -0.91 -9.94
CA VAL A 137 22.56 -1.11 -8.57
C VAL A 137 22.62 0.24 -7.87
N GLU A 138 23.20 1.25 -8.51
CA GLU A 138 23.17 2.63 -8.00
C GLU A 138 21.72 3.11 -7.80
N PHE A 139 20.85 2.83 -8.77
CA PHE A 139 19.44 3.22 -8.69
C PHE A 139 18.73 2.56 -7.50
N LEU A 140 18.85 1.23 -7.36
CA LEU A 140 18.30 0.48 -6.22
C LEU A 140 18.82 1.03 -4.89
N ASN A 141 20.13 1.26 -4.79
CA ASN A 141 20.75 1.76 -3.57
C ASN A 141 20.34 3.20 -3.24
N THR A 142 19.90 3.97 -4.23
CA THR A 142 19.43 5.34 -4.04
C THR A 142 18.00 5.39 -3.47
N PHE A 143 17.06 4.63 -4.04
CA PHE A 143 15.66 4.70 -3.60
C PHE A 143 15.34 3.76 -2.42
N ALA A 144 16.00 2.60 -2.33
CA ALA A 144 15.60 1.58 -1.35
C ALA A 144 15.68 2.06 0.11
N PRO A 145 16.70 2.83 0.56
CA PRO A 145 16.74 3.37 1.92
C PRO A 145 15.56 4.31 2.22
N LEU A 146 15.14 5.12 1.24
CA LEU A 146 14.04 6.07 1.38
C LEU A 146 12.70 5.34 1.51
N VAL A 147 12.46 4.35 0.65
CA VAL A 147 11.24 3.52 0.70
C VAL A 147 11.16 2.73 2.01
N LYS A 148 12.29 2.28 2.57
CA LYS A 148 12.32 1.67 3.90
C LYS A 148 11.88 2.66 4.98
N ILE A 149 12.31 3.91 4.92
CA ILE A 149 11.87 4.97 5.85
C ILE A 149 10.36 5.15 5.75
N GLU A 150 9.80 5.21 4.54
CA GLU A 150 8.34 5.33 4.32
C GLU A 150 7.57 4.17 4.96
N VAL A 151 8.07 2.93 4.87
CA VAL A 151 7.47 1.76 5.55
C VAL A 151 7.52 1.91 7.07
N ILE A 152 8.64 2.39 7.62
CA ILE A 152 8.76 2.62 9.07
C ILE A 152 7.80 3.73 9.52
N VAL A 153 7.66 4.80 8.75
CA VAL A 153 6.70 5.88 9.00
C VAL A 153 5.26 5.36 8.96
N LEU A 154 4.91 4.51 7.99
CA LEU A 154 3.60 3.87 7.95
C LEU A 154 3.33 3.07 9.24
N TYR A 155 4.28 2.24 9.66
CA TYR A 155 4.16 1.45 10.88
C TYR A 155 4.05 2.31 12.14
N PHE A 156 4.81 3.41 12.20
CA PHE A 156 4.68 4.39 13.27
C PHE A 156 3.24 4.88 13.37
N TYR A 157 2.62 5.29 12.26
CA TYR A 157 1.22 5.74 12.27
C TYR A 157 0.21 4.62 12.51
N ALA A 158 0.49 3.39 12.07
CA ALA A 158 -0.36 2.23 12.36
C ALA A 158 -0.59 2.07 13.87
N VAL A 159 0.49 2.20 14.64
CA VAL A 159 0.48 2.14 16.11
C VAL A 159 -0.01 3.44 16.71
N PHE A 160 0.56 4.57 16.28
CA PHE A 160 0.31 5.87 16.89
C PHE A 160 -1.17 6.24 16.82
N HIS A 161 -1.81 6.09 15.67
CA HIS A 161 -3.23 6.37 15.54
C HIS A 161 -4.10 5.48 16.42
N LYS A 162 -3.67 4.25 16.73
CA LYS A 162 -4.38 3.31 17.63
C LYS A 162 -4.19 3.61 19.11
N LEU A 163 -3.33 4.55 19.49
CA LEU A 163 -3.18 5.02 20.87
C LEU A 163 -4.30 6.01 21.26
N ASN A 164 -5.55 5.54 21.15
CA ASN A 164 -6.75 6.33 21.43
C ASN A 164 -7.82 5.51 22.16
N ALA A 165 -8.72 6.18 22.87
CA ALA A 165 -9.74 5.54 23.68
C ALA A 165 -10.65 4.57 22.91
N GLY A 166 -10.94 4.85 21.63
CA GLY A 166 -11.84 4.00 20.85
C GLY A 166 -11.22 2.70 20.37
N PHE A 167 -9.90 2.63 20.20
CA PHE A 167 -9.25 1.38 19.79
C PHE A 167 -9.20 0.35 20.93
N PHE A 168 -9.12 0.82 22.18
CA PHE A 168 -9.10 0.00 23.39
C PHE A 168 -10.50 -0.31 23.94
N ASP A 169 -11.55 0.25 23.34
CA ASP A 169 -12.93 -0.03 23.69
C ASP A 169 -13.38 -1.35 23.02
N LEU A 170 -13.82 -2.32 23.82
CA LEU A 170 -14.15 -3.65 23.31
C LEU A 170 -15.33 -3.65 22.34
N ASP A 171 -16.27 -2.73 22.52
CA ASP A 171 -17.52 -2.69 21.74
C ASP A 171 -17.33 -1.94 20.40
N ALA A 172 -16.42 -0.96 20.36
CA ALA A 172 -16.16 -0.15 19.17
C ALA A 172 -14.91 -0.56 18.37
N SER A 173 -13.94 -1.25 19.00
CA SER A 173 -12.61 -1.48 18.41
C SER A 173 -12.66 -2.14 17.04
N CYS A 174 -11.90 -1.56 16.10
CA CYS A 174 -11.70 -2.15 14.78
C CYS A 174 -11.09 -3.55 14.83
N ALA A 175 -10.19 -3.81 15.78
CA ALA A 175 -9.59 -5.13 15.93
C ALA A 175 -10.68 -6.17 16.27
N VAL A 176 -11.61 -5.82 17.16
CA VAL A 176 -12.73 -6.68 17.54
C VAL A 176 -13.70 -6.90 16.38
N ARG A 177 -14.09 -5.82 15.69
CA ARG A 177 -14.98 -5.91 14.52
C ARG A 177 -14.40 -6.84 13.45
N PHE A 178 -13.11 -6.74 13.18
CA PHE A 178 -12.47 -7.57 12.16
C PHE A 178 -12.36 -9.03 12.54
N ILE A 179 -11.95 -9.36 13.77
CA ILE A 179 -11.87 -10.77 14.17
C ILE A 179 -13.25 -11.42 14.25
N LEU A 180 -14.29 -10.69 14.68
CA LEU A 180 -15.67 -11.17 14.66
C LEU A 180 -16.15 -11.42 13.23
N ALA A 181 -15.88 -10.52 12.29
CA ALA A 181 -16.26 -10.71 10.90
C ALA A 181 -15.55 -11.90 10.25
N GLN A 182 -14.28 -12.10 10.59
CA GLN A 182 -13.51 -13.26 10.15
C GLN A 182 -14.05 -14.56 10.76
N ASN A 183 -14.35 -14.57 12.07
CA ASN A 183 -14.92 -15.73 12.75
C ASN A 183 -16.33 -16.06 12.24
N ASN A 184 -17.17 -15.07 11.94
CA ASN A 184 -18.49 -15.30 11.35
C ASN A 184 -18.40 -15.94 9.96
N TYR A 185 -17.31 -15.69 9.22
CA TYR A 185 -17.10 -16.24 7.89
C TYR A 185 -16.46 -17.65 7.93
N TYR A 186 -15.45 -17.89 8.77
CA TYR A 186 -14.71 -19.16 8.80
C TYR A 186 -15.02 -20.07 9.98
N ASN A 187 -15.58 -19.52 11.06
CA ASN A 187 -15.89 -20.21 12.31
C ASN A 187 -14.69 -20.98 12.93
N ILE A 188 -13.53 -20.32 13.01
CA ILE A 188 -12.26 -20.95 13.46
C ILE A 188 -11.97 -20.70 14.95
N LEU A 189 -12.15 -19.46 15.43
CA LEU A 189 -11.79 -19.06 16.79
C LEU A 189 -13.03 -18.78 17.64
N PRO A 190 -12.97 -19.00 18.96
CA PRO A 190 -14.04 -18.57 19.86
C PRO A 190 -14.12 -17.04 19.90
N SER A 191 -15.31 -16.52 20.21
CA SER A 191 -15.59 -15.07 20.28
C SER A 191 -15.84 -14.59 21.71
N ASP A 192 -15.18 -15.21 22.70
CA ASP A 192 -15.29 -14.78 24.09
C ASP A 192 -14.58 -13.44 24.32
N LYS A 193 -15.02 -12.72 25.36
CA LYS A 193 -14.53 -11.35 25.64
C LYS A 193 -13.02 -11.28 25.88
N ALA A 194 -12.40 -12.32 26.45
CA ALA A 194 -10.97 -12.31 26.74
C ALA A 194 -10.15 -12.41 25.45
N LEU A 195 -10.56 -13.26 24.50
CA LEU A 195 -9.90 -13.36 23.19
C LEU A 195 -10.07 -12.08 22.36
N LEU A 196 -11.25 -11.47 22.40
CA LEU A 196 -11.50 -10.19 21.73
C LEU A 196 -10.62 -9.07 22.30
N ALA A 197 -10.49 -8.98 23.62
CA ALA A 197 -9.59 -8.04 24.28
C ALA A 197 -8.12 -8.33 23.91
N LEU A 198 -7.71 -9.61 23.94
CA LEU A 198 -6.37 -10.02 23.54
C LEU A 198 -6.05 -9.60 22.09
N ASN A 199 -7.03 -9.69 21.18
CA ASN A 199 -6.83 -9.29 19.79
C ASN A 199 -6.48 -7.80 19.62
N ILE A 200 -7.03 -6.93 20.47
CA ILE A 200 -6.67 -5.49 20.50
C ILE A 200 -5.18 -5.34 20.81
N TYR A 201 -4.73 -5.95 21.91
CA TYR A 201 -3.33 -5.85 22.35
C TYR A 201 -2.36 -6.58 21.42
N ALA A 202 -2.76 -7.74 20.89
CA ALA A 202 -1.97 -8.50 19.92
C ALA A 202 -1.75 -7.69 18.63
N THR A 203 -2.79 -7.05 18.11
CA THR A 203 -2.70 -6.17 16.93
C THR A 203 -1.67 -5.06 17.18
N LEU A 204 -1.79 -4.35 18.31
CA LEU A 204 -0.87 -3.27 18.65
C LEU A 204 0.57 -3.78 18.87
N PHE A 205 0.72 -4.92 19.53
CA PHE A 205 2.01 -5.54 19.77
C PHE A 205 2.72 -5.90 18.46
N PHE A 206 2.02 -6.57 17.53
CA PHE A 206 2.62 -6.94 16.25
C PHE A 206 2.95 -5.71 15.40
N GLU A 207 2.04 -4.74 15.30
CA GLU A 207 2.30 -3.50 14.57
C GLU A 207 3.48 -2.70 15.17
N ALA A 208 3.72 -2.75 16.48
CA ALA A 208 4.84 -2.09 17.12
C ALA A 208 6.16 -2.87 17.02
N ILE A 209 6.14 -4.20 17.20
CA ILE A 209 7.36 -5.00 17.26
C ILE A 209 7.98 -5.23 15.88
N ILE A 210 7.16 -5.36 14.83
CA ILE A 210 7.63 -5.58 13.45
C ILE A 210 8.65 -4.50 13.00
N PRO A 211 8.34 -3.19 13.02
CA PRO A 211 9.28 -2.17 12.57
C PRO A 211 10.57 -2.15 13.43
N ILE A 212 10.46 -2.39 14.75
CA ILE A 212 11.62 -2.47 15.66
C ILE A 212 12.54 -3.62 15.23
N LEU A 213 11.97 -4.83 15.04
CA LEU A 213 12.74 -6.00 14.64
C LEU A 213 13.39 -5.82 13.26
N ILE A 214 12.69 -5.19 12.31
CA ILE A 214 13.19 -4.94 10.94
C ILE A 214 14.35 -3.93 10.94
N CYS A 215 14.28 -2.89 11.77
CA CYS A 215 15.35 -1.89 11.91
C CYS A 215 16.64 -2.49 12.46
N ILE A 216 16.54 -3.43 13.40
CA ILE A 216 17.69 -4.07 14.03
C ILE A 216 18.23 -5.20 13.15
N ARG A 217 19.48 -5.05 12.69
CA ARG A 217 20.12 -6.00 11.75
C ARG A 217 20.04 -7.47 12.18
N ARG A 218 20.24 -7.76 13.48
CA ARG A 218 20.24 -9.13 14.02
C ARG A 218 18.86 -9.80 13.97
N THR A 219 17.79 -9.01 14.10
CA THR A 219 16.41 -9.51 14.17
C THR A 219 15.63 -9.28 12.88
N ARG A 220 16.24 -8.64 11.86
CA ARG A 220 15.55 -8.18 10.67
C ARG A 220 14.74 -9.25 9.96
N TYR A 221 15.33 -10.41 9.70
CA TYR A 221 14.61 -11.49 9.02
C TYR A 221 13.47 -12.06 9.86
N TRP A 222 13.60 -12.08 11.18
CA TRP A 222 12.51 -12.44 12.07
C TRP A 222 11.40 -11.39 12.05
N GLY A 223 11.75 -10.10 12.05
CA GLY A 223 10.78 -9.02 11.89
C GLY A 223 10.02 -9.10 10.57
N ILE A 224 10.72 -9.36 9.46
CA ILE A 224 10.08 -9.59 8.16
C ILE A 224 9.18 -10.83 8.22
N LEU A 225 9.64 -11.96 8.75
CA LEU A 225 8.84 -13.19 8.82
C LEU A 225 7.56 -13.00 9.64
N VAL A 226 7.67 -12.39 10.83
CA VAL A 226 6.52 -12.05 11.67
C VAL A 226 5.56 -11.15 10.90
N GLY A 227 6.09 -10.13 10.22
CA GLY A 227 5.28 -9.27 9.37
C GLY A 227 4.60 -10.01 8.22
N LEU A 228 5.30 -10.89 7.51
CA LEU A 228 4.73 -11.68 6.42
C LEU A 228 3.59 -12.58 6.91
N VAL A 229 3.76 -13.23 8.06
CA VAL A 229 2.71 -14.07 8.66
C VAL A 229 1.53 -13.23 9.14
N PHE A 230 1.77 -12.10 9.80
CA PHE A 230 0.72 -11.17 10.22
C PHE A 230 -0.11 -10.70 9.02
N HIS A 231 0.54 -10.20 7.98
CA HIS A 231 -0.11 -9.76 6.74
C HIS A 231 -0.79 -10.91 5.99
N PHE A 232 -0.23 -12.12 6.03
CA PHE A 232 -0.88 -13.32 5.49
C PHE A 232 -2.22 -13.62 6.14
N VAL A 233 -2.30 -13.53 7.46
CA VAL A 233 -3.51 -13.83 8.23
C VAL A 233 -4.57 -12.74 8.06
N ILE A 234 -4.22 -11.46 8.18
CA ILE A 234 -5.20 -10.37 8.09
C ILE A 234 -5.83 -10.27 6.69
N ALA A 235 -5.10 -10.67 5.65
CA ALA A 235 -5.59 -10.70 4.27
C ALA A 235 -6.81 -11.62 4.04
N TYR A 236 -7.12 -12.51 5.00
CA TYR A 236 -8.32 -13.35 4.96
C TYR A 236 -9.60 -12.63 5.42
N ASN A 237 -9.52 -11.42 5.96
CA ASN A 237 -10.68 -10.70 6.47
C ASN A 237 -11.71 -10.36 5.36
N PRO A 238 -13.02 -10.64 5.56
CA PRO A 238 -14.06 -10.38 4.57
C PRO A 238 -14.50 -8.93 4.40
N ILE A 239 -14.23 -8.05 5.35
CA ILE A 239 -14.73 -6.67 5.29
C ILE A 239 -13.91 -5.82 4.32
N ASN A 240 -12.60 -6.04 4.26
CA ASN A 240 -11.69 -5.28 3.42
C ASN A 240 -10.76 -6.26 2.72
N GLY A 241 -10.57 -6.13 1.42
CA GLY A 241 -9.64 -6.94 0.63
C GLY A 241 -8.18 -6.65 0.96
N PHE A 242 -7.79 -6.85 2.23
CA PHE A 242 -6.48 -6.57 2.80
C PHE A 242 -5.33 -7.29 2.09
N TYR A 243 -5.62 -8.28 1.23
CA TYR A 243 -4.62 -8.90 0.37
C TYR A 243 -3.94 -7.89 -0.56
N ASP A 244 -4.60 -6.79 -0.97
CA ASP A 244 -3.97 -5.78 -1.81
C ASP A 244 -2.91 -4.99 -1.04
N PHE A 245 -3.23 -4.49 0.15
CA PHE A 245 -2.29 -3.89 1.07
C PHE A 245 -1.17 -4.86 1.47
N SER A 246 -1.52 -6.09 1.83
CA SER A 246 -0.57 -7.11 2.29
C SER A 246 0.44 -7.47 1.19
N SER A 247 -0.01 -7.56 -0.07
CA SER A 247 0.88 -7.80 -1.21
C SER A 247 1.86 -6.64 -1.45
N ALA A 248 1.45 -5.38 -1.22
CA ALA A 248 2.34 -4.23 -1.27
C ALA A 248 3.38 -4.31 -0.16
N VAL A 249 2.98 -4.64 1.08
CA VAL A 249 3.91 -4.80 2.20
C VAL A 249 4.90 -5.93 1.95
N PHE A 250 4.48 -7.07 1.38
CA PHE A 250 5.39 -8.17 1.00
C PHE A 250 6.49 -7.69 0.04
N ALA A 251 6.12 -6.91 -0.98
CA ALA A 251 7.06 -6.35 -1.94
C ALA A 251 8.01 -5.32 -1.30
N LEU A 252 7.53 -4.49 -0.38
CA LEU A 252 8.34 -3.49 0.32
C LEU A 252 9.28 -4.12 1.34
N TYR A 253 8.86 -5.17 2.05
CA TYR A 253 9.72 -5.96 2.95
C TYR A 253 10.90 -6.59 2.24
N PHE A 254 10.73 -6.98 0.97
CA PHE A 254 11.84 -7.51 0.19
C PHE A 254 13.03 -6.53 0.11
N LEU A 255 12.79 -5.20 0.12
CA LEU A 255 13.87 -4.20 0.10
C LEU A 255 14.77 -4.26 1.34
N PHE A 256 14.25 -4.73 2.48
CA PHE A 256 15.00 -4.92 3.72
C PHE A 256 15.94 -6.14 3.71
N THR A 257 15.78 -7.06 2.75
CA THR A 257 16.63 -8.25 2.64
C THR A 257 18.05 -7.94 2.14
N SER A 258 19.02 -8.81 2.40
CA SER A 258 20.40 -8.63 1.91
C SER A 258 20.58 -9.09 0.46
N THR A 259 21.73 -8.78 -0.15
CA THR A 259 22.07 -9.31 -1.48
C THR A 259 22.28 -10.83 -1.46
N ALA A 260 22.85 -11.37 -0.38
CA ALA A 260 23.02 -12.81 -0.18
C ALA A 260 21.68 -13.57 -0.14
N PHE A 261 20.63 -12.96 0.41
CA PHE A 261 19.28 -13.51 0.38
C PHE A 261 18.78 -13.68 -1.06
N SER A 262 19.02 -12.68 -1.91
CA SER A 262 18.64 -12.74 -3.33
C SER A 262 19.40 -13.85 -4.07
N GLU A 263 20.71 -14.01 -3.81
CA GLU A 263 21.51 -15.11 -4.38
C GLU A 263 20.98 -16.48 -3.97
N LYS A 264 20.55 -16.63 -2.71
CA LYS A 264 19.93 -17.86 -2.20
C LYS A 264 18.62 -18.16 -2.94
N ILE A 265 17.76 -17.17 -3.14
CA ILE A 265 16.54 -17.33 -3.97
C ILE A 265 16.91 -17.82 -5.37
N ASN A 266 17.90 -17.20 -6.02
CA ASN A 266 18.32 -17.62 -7.36
C ASN A 266 18.91 -19.03 -7.38
N SER A 267 19.63 -19.46 -6.34
CA SER A 267 20.07 -20.85 -6.19
C SER A 267 18.88 -21.81 -6.10
N LEU A 268 17.88 -21.50 -5.26
CA LEU A 268 16.66 -22.28 -5.14
C LEU A 268 15.90 -22.37 -6.48
N TYR A 269 15.74 -21.23 -7.16
CA TYR A 269 15.12 -21.16 -8.48
C TYR A 269 15.86 -22.00 -9.52
N ASN A 270 17.19 -21.89 -9.61
CA ASN A 270 17.98 -22.67 -10.56
C ASN A 270 17.90 -24.17 -10.29
N ASN A 271 17.88 -24.57 -9.01
CA ASN A 271 17.69 -25.97 -8.63
C ASN A 271 16.28 -26.46 -9.01
N PHE A 272 15.26 -25.64 -8.80
CA PHE A 272 13.89 -25.95 -9.21
C PHE A 272 13.77 -26.10 -10.73
N ILE A 273 14.34 -25.16 -11.50
CA ILE A 273 14.33 -25.23 -12.97
C ILE A 273 15.07 -26.47 -13.47
N LYS A 274 16.25 -26.81 -12.91
CA LYS A 274 16.97 -28.04 -13.26
C LYS A 274 16.10 -29.29 -13.05
N ARG A 275 15.46 -29.42 -11.87
CA ARG A 275 14.54 -30.53 -11.57
C ARG A 275 13.36 -30.56 -12.54
N LYS A 276 12.74 -29.40 -12.81
CA LYS A 276 11.62 -29.26 -13.77
C LYS A 276 12.03 -29.70 -15.17
N THR A 277 13.22 -29.34 -15.65
CA THR A 277 13.72 -29.72 -16.98
C THR A 277 13.90 -31.24 -17.08
N VAL A 278 14.42 -31.88 -16.03
CA VAL A 278 14.54 -33.36 -15.97
C VAL A 278 13.15 -34.02 -16.01
N LEU A 279 12.21 -33.58 -15.17
CA LEU A 279 10.83 -34.06 -15.15
C LEU A 279 10.11 -33.85 -16.50
N LYS A 280 10.27 -32.66 -17.11
CA LYS A 280 9.69 -32.34 -18.42
C LYS A 280 10.20 -33.27 -19.51
N LYS A 281 11.49 -33.64 -19.48
CA LYS A 281 12.06 -34.59 -20.43
C LYS A 281 11.40 -35.97 -20.35
N HIS A 282 11.06 -36.44 -19.14
CA HIS A 282 10.35 -37.71 -18.93
C HIS A 282 8.85 -37.66 -19.28
N MET A 283 8.18 -36.51 -19.07
CA MET A 283 6.73 -36.39 -19.27
C MET A 283 6.30 -36.05 -20.70
N LEU A 284 7.21 -35.56 -21.54
CA LEU A 284 6.91 -35.18 -22.94
C LEU A 284 6.96 -36.35 -23.93
N GLU A 285 7.38 -37.53 -23.50
CA GLU A 285 7.27 -38.74 -24.32
C GLU A 285 5.81 -39.17 -24.37
N PHE A 286 5.23 -39.22 -25.58
CA PHE A 286 3.85 -39.65 -25.75
C PHE A 286 3.73 -41.14 -25.42
N ASN A 287 2.94 -41.45 -24.40
CA ASN A 287 2.51 -42.79 -24.01
C ASN A 287 1.06 -42.69 -23.53
N ILE A 288 0.26 -43.73 -23.77
CA ILE A 288 -1.14 -43.85 -23.33
C ILE A 288 -1.30 -43.53 -21.83
N VAL A 289 -0.32 -43.91 -21.00
CA VAL A 289 -0.30 -43.61 -19.55
C VAL A 289 -0.16 -42.11 -19.29
N ASN A 290 0.75 -41.43 -19.99
CA ASN A 290 0.94 -39.98 -19.86
C ASN A 290 -0.29 -39.20 -20.37
N PHE A 291 -0.93 -39.67 -21.45
CA PHE A 291 -2.16 -39.08 -21.98
C PHE A 291 -3.35 -39.27 -21.03
N ALA A 292 -3.52 -40.46 -20.45
CA ALA A 292 -4.54 -40.73 -19.45
C ALA A 292 -4.31 -39.88 -18.19
N MET A 293 -3.07 -39.80 -17.70
CA MET A 293 -2.69 -38.95 -16.57
C MET A 293 -2.95 -37.47 -16.84
N PHE A 294 -2.61 -36.98 -18.04
CA PHE A 294 -2.92 -35.61 -18.44
C PHE A 294 -4.42 -35.34 -18.46
N THR A 295 -5.20 -36.23 -19.07
CA THR A 295 -6.66 -36.10 -19.19
C THR A 295 -7.33 -36.12 -17.81
N VAL A 296 -6.96 -37.07 -16.94
CA VAL A 296 -7.45 -37.14 -15.56
C VAL A 296 -7.05 -35.90 -14.77
N SER A 297 -5.81 -35.41 -14.91
CA SER A 297 -5.35 -34.19 -14.24
C SER A 297 -6.10 -32.94 -14.72
N LEU A 298 -6.38 -32.85 -16.02
CA LEU A 298 -7.15 -31.75 -16.61
C LEU A 298 -8.60 -31.77 -16.11
N LEU A 299 -9.26 -32.94 -16.16
CA LEU A 299 -10.62 -33.10 -15.64
C LEU A 299 -10.69 -32.82 -14.14
N PHE A 300 -9.71 -33.27 -13.38
CA PHE A 300 -9.60 -32.98 -11.96
C PHE A 300 -9.42 -31.47 -11.72
N PHE A 301 -8.56 -30.79 -12.49
CA PHE A 301 -8.38 -29.35 -12.37
C PHE A 301 -9.64 -28.56 -12.75
N LEU A 302 -10.36 -28.96 -13.80
CA LEU A 302 -11.65 -28.38 -14.17
C LEU A 302 -12.71 -28.61 -13.10
N PHE A 303 -12.77 -29.81 -12.52
CA PHE A 303 -13.64 -30.12 -11.39
C PHE A 303 -13.31 -29.24 -10.18
N LEU A 304 -12.03 -29.06 -9.86
CA LEU A 304 -11.60 -28.15 -8.79
C LEU A 304 -12.06 -26.72 -9.09
N ILE A 305 -11.84 -26.18 -10.30
CA ILE A 305 -12.32 -24.85 -10.67
C ILE A 305 -13.83 -24.73 -10.45
N TYR A 306 -14.60 -25.69 -10.94
CA TYR A 306 -16.06 -25.71 -10.76
C TYR A 306 -16.47 -25.74 -9.28
N TYR A 307 -15.86 -26.64 -8.50
CA TYR A 307 -16.13 -26.78 -7.07
C TYR A 307 -15.77 -25.50 -6.30
N TYR A 308 -14.59 -24.94 -6.53
CA TYR A 308 -14.14 -23.73 -5.85
C TYR A 308 -15.00 -22.51 -6.21
N ASN A 309 -15.39 -22.32 -7.48
CA ASN A 309 -16.31 -21.24 -7.86
C ASN A 309 -17.69 -21.38 -7.19
N LYS A 310 -18.13 -22.61 -6.92
CA LYS A 310 -19.40 -22.87 -6.23
C LYS A 310 -19.30 -22.65 -4.73
N VAL A 311 -18.18 -23.03 -4.11
CA VAL A 311 -17.99 -22.97 -2.64
C VAL A 311 -17.51 -21.60 -2.19
N PHE A 312 -16.65 -20.95 -2.96
CA PHE A 312 -16.00 -19.69 -2.59
C PHE A 312 -16.36 -18.58 -3.55
N GLN A 313 -17.07 -17.57 -3.04
CA GLN A 313 -17.40 -16.37 -3.81
C GLN A 313 -16.17 -15.51 -4.11
N ASP A 314 -15.15 -15.53 -3.23
CA ASP A 314 -13.87 -14.82 -3.40
C ASP A 314 -12.70 -15.80 -3.64
N TYR A 315 -12.69 -16.44 -4.81
CA TYR A 315 -11.60 -17.37 -5.20
C TYR A 315 -10.23 -16.68 -5.23
N PHE A 316 -10.18 -15.37 -5.45
CA PHE A 316 -8.92 -14.63 -5.53
C PHE A 316 -8.22 -14.64 -4.17
N ARG A 317 -8.96 -14.40 -3.09
CA ARG A 317 -8.43 -14.52 -1.73
C ARG A 317 -8.10 -15.95 -1.32
N HIS A 318 -8.95 -16.92 -1.64
CA HIS A 318 -8.74 -18.28 -1.15
C HIS A 318 -7.73 -19.09 -1.95
N ILE A 319 -7.53 -18.79 -3.24
CA ILE A 319 -6.62 -19.53 -4.11
C ILE A 319 -5.39 -18.69 -4.43
N VAL A 320 -5.59 -17.51 -5.03
CA VAL A 320 -4.48 -16.71 -5.55
C VAL A 320 -3.64 -16.15 -4.40
N TRP A 321 -4.27 -15.52 -3.41
CA TRP A 321 -3.56 -15.02 -2.24
C TRP A 321 -2.94 -16.15 -1.42
N THR A 322 -3.66 -17.24 -1.15
CA THR A 322 -3.10 -18.41 -0.43
C THR A 322 -1.84 -18.94 -1.12
N THR A 323 -1.90 -19.16 -2.43
CA THR A 323 -0.77 -19.70 -3.21
C THR A 323 0.40 -18.72 -3.23
N TYR A 324 0.12 -17.44 -3.48
CA TYR A 324 1.14 -16.39 -3.49
C TYR A 324 1.79 -16.21 -2.11
N GLY A 325 0.98 -16.08 -1.06
CA GLY A 325 1.42 -15.84 0.30
C GLY A 325 2.24 -17.00 0.86
N ILE A 326 1.74 -18.24 0.76
CA ILE A 326 2.47 -19.44 1.18
C ILE A 326 3.74 -19.61 0.36
N GLY A 327 3.67 -19.42 -0.96
CA GLY A 327 4.83 -19.50 -1.84
C GLY A 327 5.93 -18.49 -1.46
N PHE A 328 5.54 -17.24 -1.23
CA PHE A 328 6.44 -16.16 -0.83
C PHE A 328 7.08 -16.45 0.54
N ILE A 329 6.27 -16.81 1.55
CA ILE A 329 6.74 -17.14 2.90
C ILE A 329 7.67 -18.36 2.87
N THR A 330 7.34 -19.38 2.10
CA THR A 330 8.18 -20.58 1.95
C THR A 330 9.53 -20.23 1.34
N VAL A 331 9.54 -19.48 0.24
CA VAL A 331 10.78 -19.01 -0.38
C VAL A 331 11.60 -18.14 0.59
N PHE A 332 10.92 -17.29 1.38
CA PHE A 332 11.55 -16.47 2.39
C PHE A 332 12.23 -17.31 3.49
N ILE A 333 11.51 -18.26 4.10
CA ILE A 333 12.04 -19.16 5.14
C ILE A 333 13.22 -19.98 4.59
N MET A 334 13.11 -20.50 3.37
CA MET A 334 14.21 -21.24 2.73
C MET A 334 15.43 -20.37 2.42
N SER A 335 15.28 -19.04 2.42
CA SER A 335 16.31 -18.07 2.03
C SER A 335 16.84 -17.22 3.20
N MET A 336 16.15 -17.17 4.34
CA MET A 336 16.52 -16.29 5.47
C MET A 336 17.78 -16.73 6.23
N ASN A 337 18.16 -18.01 6.14
CA ASN A 337 19.36 -18.56 6.79
C ASN A 337 20.65 -18.21 6.02
N VAL A 338 20.87 -16.92 5.79
CA VAL A 338 22.07 -16.38 5.13
C VAL A 338 22.85 -15.49 6.10
N LYS A 339 24.17 -15.68 6.16
CA LYS A 339 25.05 -14.81 6.94
C LYS A 339 25.23 -13.48 6.21
N GLU A 340 24.69 -12.38 6.76
CA GLU A 340 24.97 -11.04 6.23
C GLU A 340 26.46 -10.70 6.44
N LYS A 341 27.19 -10.40 5.36
CA LYS A 341 28.59 -9.95 5.45
C LYS A 341 28.64 -8.58 6.14
N ASN A 342 29.56 -8.38 7.08
CA ASN A 342 29.73 -7.11 7.84
C ASN A 342 30.01 -5.88 6.96
N THR A 343 30.29 -6.07 5.67
CA THR A 343 30.60 -5.01 4.70
C THR A 343 29.39 -4.48 3.93
N GLU A 344 28.16 -4.92 4.24
CA GLU A 344 26.96 -4.29 3.70
C GLU A 344 26.70 -2.95 4.40
N PRO A 345 26.47 -1.84 3.65
CA PRO A 345 26.21 -0.53 4.22
C PRO A 345 24.92 -0.54 5.06
N ASN A 346 24.79 0.44 5.97
CA ASN A 346 23.59 0.59 6.78
C ASN A 346 22.35 0.70 5.86
N PRO A 347 21.28 -0.08 6.12
CA PRO A 347 20.09 -0.11 5.28
C PRO A 347 19.38 1.25 5.11
N PHE A 348 19.66 2.22 5.99
CA PHE A 348 19.09 3.56 6.02
C PHE A 348 20.08 4.67 5.59
N THR A 349 21.24 4.32 5.03
CA THR A 349 22.15 5.33 4.48
C THR A 349 21.52 5.97 3.25
N VAL A 350 21.20 7.27 3.35
CA VAL A 350 20.62 8.04 2.25
C VAL A 350 21.73 8.65 1.40
N ALA A 351 21.58 8.59 0.07
CA ALA A 351 22.59 9.10 -0.87
C ALA A 351 22.74 10.64 -0.83
N HIS A 352 21.66 11.37 -0.59
CA HIS A 352 21.64 12.83 -0.46
C HIS A 352 20.41 13.31 0.32
N TYR A 353 20.56 14.33 1.16
CA TYR A 353 19.47 14.79 2.06
C TYR A 353 18.22 15.29 1.32
N THR A 354 18.36 15.85 0.11
CA THR A 354 17.21 16.29 -0.69
C THR A 354 16.24 15.17 -1.02
N LEU A 355 16.73 13.92 -1.08
CA LEU A 355 15.90 12.75 -1.35
C LEU A 355 14.92 12.43 -0.20
N LEU A 356 15.13 12.99 0.99
CA LEU A 356 14.21 12.85 2.13
C LEU A 356 12.89 13.62 1.96
N PHE A 357 12.76 14.46 0.94
CA PHE A 357 11.57 15.27 0.72
C PHE A 357 10.27 14.44 0.74
N PHE A 358 10.20 13.34 -0.02
CA PHE A 358 8.99 12.51 -0.08
C PHE A 358 8.76 11.67 1.18
N PRO A 359 9.77 11.03 1.80
CA PRO A 359 9.62 10.45 3.13
C PRO A 359 9.10 11.42 4.20
N ILE A 360 9.53 12.69 4.15
CA ILE A 360 8.99 13.75 5.02
C ILE A 360 7.52 14.02 4.70
N LEU A 361 7.14 14.11 3.42
CA LEU A 361 5.74 14.28 3.03
C LEU A 361 4.86 13.10 3.46
N VAL A 362 5.36 11.86 3.39
CA VAL A 362 4.68 10.68 3.96
C VAL A 362 4.47 10.87 5.47
N PHE A 363 5.48 11.35 6.20
CA PHE A 363 5.33 11.64 7.62
C PHE A 363 4.29 12.74 7.89
N LEU A 364 4.31 13.82 7.12
CA LEU A 364 3.35 14.93 7.25
C LEU A 364 1.92 14.51 6.89
N ASN A 365 1.74 13.59 5.94
CA ASN A 365 0.43 13.05 5.58
C ASN A 365 -0.25 12.33 6.77
N GLY A 366 0.53 11.62 7.57
CA GLY A 366 0.04 11.01 8.81
C GLY A 366 -0.26 12.01 9.94
N LEU A 367 0.36 13.20 9.91
CA LEU A 367 0.05 14.26 10.87
C LEU A 367 -1.28 14.97 10.59
N CYS A 368 -1.84 14.85 9.38
CA CYS A 368 -3.00 15.63 8.95
C CYS A 368 -4.19 15.62 9.94
N PRO A 369 -4.63 14.49 10.52
CA PRO A 369 -5.77 14.48 11.44
C PRO A 369 -5.53 15.36 12.69
N TYR A 370 -4.29 15.35 13.19
CA TYR A 370 -3.89 16.11 14.38
C TYR A 370 -3.74 17.60 14.13
N LEU A 371 -3.45 17.99 12.89
CA LEU A 371 -3.33 19.40 12.50
C LEU A 371 -4.69 20.05 12.19
N GLY A 372 -5.79 19.28 12.18
CA GLY A 372 -7.11 19.77 11.78
C GLY A 372 -7.32 19.72 10.27
N LEU A 373 -6.52 18.93 9.55
CA LEU A 373 -6.62 18.67 8.11
C LEU A 373 -7.40 17.37 7.84
N LYS A 374 -7.19 16.72 6.69
CA LYS A 374 -7.92 15.52 6.28
C LYS A 374 -7.85 14.39 7.32
N THR A 375 -8.92 13.61 7.40
CA THR A 375 -8.98 12.42 8.26
C THR A 375 -8.87 11.13 7.44
N GLU A 376 -9.29 11.15 6.17
CA GLU A 376 -9.10 10.02 5.26
C GLU A 376 -7.76 10.07 4.54
N SER A 377 -7.27 8.89 4.12
CA SER A 377 -5.95 8.74 3.47
C SER A 377 -4.79 9.32 4.27
N SER A 378 -4.88 9.25 5.60
CA SER A 378 -3.92 9.79 6.58
C SER A 378 -3.16 8.69 7.33
N TYR A 379 -3.19 7.46 6.84
CA TYR A 379 -2.67 6.26 7.51
C TYR A 379 -3.40 5.87 8.81
N ALA A 380 -4.57 6.44 9.07
CA ALA A 380 -5.41 6.09 10.22
C ALA A 380 -5.90 4.63 10.25
N MET A 381 -5.72 3.84 9.18
CA MET A 381 -5.79 2.36 9.11
C MET A 381 -6.64 1.67 10.19
N PHE A 382 -7.96 1.92 10.19
CA PHE A 382 -8.90 1.25 11.10
C PHE A 382 -8.49 1.40 12.57
N SER A 383 -8.23 2.63 13.00
CA SER A 383 -7.73 2.93 14.34
C SER A 383 -8.79 3.41 15.31
N ASN A 384 -10.04 3.65 14.90
CA ASN A 384 -11.05 4.36 15.71
C ASN A 384 -10.64 5.80 16.13
N LEU A 385 -9.56 6.35 15.58
CA LEU A 385 -9.09 7.71 15.87
C LEU A 385 -10.19 8.72 15.55
N ARG A 386 -10.52 9.62 16.47
CA ARG A 386 -11.44 10.76 16.30
C ARG A 386 -10.68 12.05 16.60
N THR A 387 -10.71 12.98 15.66
CA THR A 387 -10.14 14.33 15.80
C THR A 387 -11.14 15.43 15.42
N GLU A 388 -12.32 15.04 14.95
CA GLU A 388 -13.35 15.92 14.40
C GLU A 388 -14.20 16.60 15.48
N ALA A 389 -14.85 17.71 15.12
CA ALA A 389 -15.78 18.47 15.97
C ALA A 389 -15.18 19.01 17.26
N GLY A 390 -13.90 19.41 17.23
CA GLY A 390 -13.22 19.96 18.40
C GLY A 390 -12.98 18.95 19.52
N VAL A 391 -12.93 17.65 19.19
CA VAL A 391 -12.65 16.57 20.13
C VAL A 391 -11.49 15.72 19.61
N SER A 392 -10.57 15.34 20.49
CA SER A 392 -9.56 14.31 20.22
C SER A 392 -9.75 13.15 21.20
N ASN A 393 -9.86 11.93 20.70
CA ASN A 393 -9.87 10.73 21.55
C ASN A 393 -8.46 10.11 21.74
N HIS A 394 -7.42 10.74 21.21
CA HIS A 394 -6.05 10.27 21.33
C HIS A 394 -5.48 10.51 22.72
N TYR A 395 -4.71 9.55 23.26
CA TYR A 395 -4.17 9.66 24.62
C TYR A 395 -3.02 10.66 24.79
N ILE A 396 -2.47 11.19 23.68
CA ILE A 396 -1.22 11.95 23.67
C ILE A 396 -1.44 13.30 23.00
N ILE A 397 -2.17 13.32 21.88
CA ILE A 397 -2.39 14.53 21.10
C ILE A 397 -3.74 15.15 21.46
N PRO A 398 -3.76 16.23 22.25
CA PRO A 398 -4.99 16.97 22.55
C PRO A 398 -5.52 17.73 21.32
N VAL A 399 -6.81 18.09 21.37
CA VAL A 399 -7.48 18.84 20.28
C VAL A 399 -6.83 20.21 20.00
N ASN A 400 -6.26 20.87 21.02
CA ASN A 400 -5.61 22.17 20.87
C ASN A 400 -4.33 22.13 20.01
N ALA A 401 -3.83 20.95 19.64
CA ALA A 401 -2.75 20.81 18.66
C ALA A 401 -3.22 21.12 17.22
N GLN A 402 -4.53 21.18 16.97
CA GLN A 402 -5.09 21.53 15.67
C GLN A 402 -4.88 23.01 15.35
N ILE A 403 -4.10 23.26 14.29
CA ILE A 403 -3.78 24.61 13.80
C ILE A 403 -4.82 25.07 12.76
N PHE A 404 -5.46 24.12 12.07
CA PHE A 404 -6.49 24.39 11.07
C PHE A 404 -7.89 24.05 11.60
N ASP A 405 -8.90 24.81 11.17
CA ASP A 405 -10.28 24.69 11.69
C ASP A 405 -11.21 23.84 10.80
N PHE A 406 -10.71 23.21 9.73
CA PHE A 406 -11.57 22.46 8.81
C PHE A 406 -12.36 21.32 9.46
N GLN A 407 -11.81 20.72 10.52
CA GLN A 407 -12.48 19.67 11.29
C GLN A 407 -13.47 20.21 12.35
N LYS A 408 -13.43 21.51 12.66
CA LYS A 408 -14.28 22.17 13.66
C LYS A 408 -15.56 22.72 13.05
N ASP A 409 -15.62 22.91 11.74
CA ASP A 409 -16.82 23.34 11.03
C ASP A 409 -17.69 22.12 10.65
N VAL A 410 -18.72 21.88 11.45
CA VAL A 410 -19.50 20.64 11.48
C VAL A 410 -20.91 20.83 10.94
N VAL A 411 -21.36 19.84 10.17
CA VAL A 411 -22.70 19.76 9.61
C VAL A 411 -23.43 18.53 10.12
N GLU A 412 -24.64 18.73 10.64
CA GLU A 412 -25.64 17.71 10.94
C GLU A 412 -26.79 17.82 9.94
N ILE A 413 -27.12 16.75 9.23
CA ILE A 413 -28.24 16.75 8.28
C ILE A 413 -29.55 16.52 9.04
N VAL A 414 -30.54 17.40 8.83
CA VAL A 414 -31.87 17.30 9.46
C VAL A 414 -32.87 16.68 8.49
N SER A 415 -32.92 17.17 7.25
CA SER A 415 -33.77 16.64 6.18
C SER A 415 -33.23 17.01 4.82
N THR A 416 -33.50 16.21 3.79
CA THR A 416 -32.97 16.43 2.44
C THR A 416 -33.70 15.60 1.40
N SER A 417 -33.73 16.10 0.16
CA SER A 417 -34.22 15.36 -1.01
C SER A 417 -33.27 14.28 -1.51
N GLU A 418 -32.01 14.26 -1.06
CA GLU A 418 -30.98 13.37 -1.60
C GLU A 418 -30.81 12.09 -0.75
N PHE A 419 -30.76 10.94 -1.42
CA PHE A 419 -30.83 9.62 -0.79
C PHE A 419 -29.61 9.30 0.11
N HIS A 420 -28.39 9.63 -0.31
CA HIS A 420 -27.19 9.39 0.48
C HIS A 420 -27.18 10.21 1.77
N LEU A 421 -27.51 11.50 1.73
CA LEU A 421 -27.61 12.36 2.90
C LEU A 421 -28.77 11.95 3.83
N GLN A 422 -29.86 11.38 3.30
CA GLN A 422 -30.89 10.75 4.14
C GLN A 422 -30.31 9.57 4.93
N ASN A 423 -29.47 8.73 4.31
CA ASN A 423 -28.83 7.62 5.01
C ASN A 423 -27.81 8.10 6.04
N VAL A 424 -27.06 9.16 5.75
CA VAL A 424 -26.17 9.83 6.73
C VAL A 424 -26.97 10.33 7.94
N ALA A 425 -28.10 11.00 7.71
CA ALA A 425 -28.98 11.49 8.77
C ALA A 425 -29.58 10.35 9.60
N LYS A 426 -30.10 9.30 8.94
CA LYS A 426 -30.64 8.10 9.61
C LYS A 426 -29.59 7.39 10.46
N ALA A 427 -28.33 7.37 10.00
CA ALA A 427 -27.22 6.79 10.74
C ALA A 427 -26.69 7.69 11.88
N GLY A 428 -27.24 8.89 12.08
CA GLY A 428 -26.78 9.81 13.12
C GLY A 428 -25.35 10.32 12.91
N LYS A 429 -24.91 10.37 11.64
CA LYS A 429 -23.56 10.76 11.26
C LYS A 429 -23.45 12.25 10.94
N LEU A 430 -22.29 12.81 11.27
CA LEU A 430 -21.88 14.18 11.02
C LEU A 430 -20.83 14.22 9.91
N MET A 431 -20.66 15.40 9.32
CA MET A 431 -19.62 15.65 8.31
C MET A 431 -19.02 17.04 8.47
N THR A 432 -17.84 17.26 7.91
CA THR A 432 -17.28 18.61 7.83
C THR A 432 -18.05 19.44 6.81
N PHE A 433 -18.13 20.75 7.05
CA PHE A 433 -18.74 21.67 6.09
C PHE A 433 -18.03 21.65 4.74
N PHE A 434 -16.71 21.42 4.75
CA PHE A 434 -15.91 21.20 3.53
C PHE A 434 -16.46 20.04 2.68
N GLN A 435 -16.68 18.88 3.30
CA GLN A 435 -17.21 17.70 2.60
C GLN A 435 -18.67 17.93 2.16
N PHE A 436 -19.47 18.60 2.99
CA PHE A 436 -20.86 18.93 2.69
C PHE A 436 -21.00 19.86 1.46
N ARG A 437 -20.23 20.95 1.40
CA ARG A 437 -20.22 21.87 0.26
C ARG A 437 -19.91 21.15 -1.05
N ARG A 438 -18.86 20.33 -1.03
CA ARG A 438 -18.48 19.52 -2.19
C ARG A 438 -19.63 18.61 -2.64
N PHE A 439 -20.31 17.97 -1.70
CA PHE A 439 -21.42 17.07 -1.99
C PHE A 439 -22.60 17.84 -2.63
N VAL A 440 -23.07 18.92 -2.01
CA VAL A 440 -24.19 19.73 -2.52
C VAL A 440 -23.90 20.28 -3.92
N ARG A 441 -22.65 20.69 -4.18
CA ARG A 441 -22.23 21.21 -5.49
C ARG A 441 -22.25 20.14 -6.59
N THR A 442 -21.88 18.91 -6.27
CA THR A 442 -21.85 17.79 -7.23
C THR A 442 -23.24 17.22 -7.46
N GLU A 443 -23.95 16.85 -6.40
CA GLU A 443 -25.23 16.14 -6.49
C GLU A 443 -26.43 17.07 -6.72
N ARG A 444 -26.30 18.36 -6.37
CA ARG A 444 -27.34 19.39 -6.54
C ARG A 444 -28.73 18.97 -6.01
N PRO A 445 -28.84 18.67 -4.70
CA PRO A 445 -30.13 18.32 -4.10
C PRO A 445 -31.16 19.45 -4.26
N GLU A 446 -32.43 19.12 -4.49
CA GLU A 446 -33.52 20.11 -4.53
C GLU A 446 -33.62 20.92 -3.24
N PHE A 447 -33.48 20.26 -2.08
CA PHE A 447 -33.37 20.92 -0.79
C PHE A 447 -32.51 20.13 0.21
N VAL A 448 -31.92 20.86 1.16
CA VAL A 448 -31.32 20.29 2.36
C VAL A 448 -31.47 21.24 3.54
N THR A 449 -32.03 20.74 4.63
CA THR A 449 -32.04 21.40 5.94
C THR A 449 -30.95 20.76 6.79
N TYR A 450 -30.07 21.58 7.33
CA TYR A 450 -28.89 21.13 8.07
C TYR A 450 -28.59 22.08 9.23
N LYS A 451 -27.90 21.59 10.26
CA LYS A 451 -27.34 22.43 11.32
C LYS A 451 -25.85 22.59 11.09
N ARG A 452 -25.35 23.82 10.94
CA ARG A 452 -23.92 24.12 10.90
C ARG A 452 -23.50 24.66 12.26
N ASN A 453 -22.65 23.92 12.97
CA ASN A 453 -22.24 24.25 14.35
C ASN A 453 -23.44 24.55 15.29
N GLY A 454 -24.56 23.85 15.08
CA GLY A 454 -25.79 24.01 15.86
C GLY A 454 -26.83 24.97 15.25
N GLU A 455 -26.44 25.86 14.34
CA GLU A 455 -27.36 26.80 13.69
C GLU A 455 -28.12 26.15 12.53
N LEU A 456 -29.45 26.20 12.58
CA LEU A 456 -30.32 25.63 11.56
C LEU A 456 -30.29 26.49 10.28
N LYS A 457 -29.99 25.86 9.15
CA LYS A 457 -29.98 26.47 7.81
C LYS A 457 -30.74 25.58 6.83
N THR A 458 -31.36 26.20 5.83
CA THR A 458 -32.04 25.50 4.74
C THR A 458 -31.53 26.01 3.41
N PHE A 459 -31.06 25.09 2.59
CA PHE A 459 -30.73 25.33 1.19
C PHE A 459 -31.87 24.80 0.31
N THR A 460 -32.19 25.54 -0.75
CA THR A 460 -33.14 25.12 -1.78
C THR A 460 -32.59 25.50 -3.14
N LEU A 461 -32.46 24.53 -4.05
CA LEU A 461 -31.82 24.72 -5.34
C LEU A 461 -32.48 25.81 -6.19
N SER A 462 -33.81 25.92 -6.13
CA SER A 462 -34.58 26.93 -6.87
C SER A 462 -34.35 28.37 -6.40
N LYS A 463 -33.84 28.55 -5.17
CA LYS A 463 -33.53 29.85 -4.57
C LYS A 463 -32.02 30.16 -4.55
N ALA A 464 -31.19 29.16 -4.87
CA ALA A 464 -29.75 29.28 -4.82
C ALA A 464 -29.24 30.18 -5.96
N THR A 465 -28.34 31.09 -5.63
CA THR A 465 -27.65 31.92 -6.64
C THR A 465 -26.29 31.33 -6.98
N ALA A 466 -25.67 31.79 -8.07
CA ALA A 466 -24.31 31.36 -8.43
C ALA A 466 -23.26 31.66 -7.34
N ASN A 467 -23.54 32.61 -6.44
CA ASN A 467 -22.65 33.03 -5.35
C ASN A 467 -22.95 32.35 -4.01
N ASP A 468 -23.91 31.43 -3.97
CA ASP A 468 -24.22 30.66 -2.76
C ASP A 468 -22.95 29.98 -2.21
N GLU A 469 -22.73 30.08 -0.91
CA GLU A 469 -21.56 29.50 -0.21
C GLU A 469 -21.40 28.01 -0.53
N LEU A 470 -22.52 27.29 -0.68
CA LEU A 470 -22.50 25.85 -1.00
C LEU A 470 -22.00 25.55 -2.42
N PHE A 471 -21.99 26.53 -3.32
CA PHE A 471 -21.49 26.38 -4.69
C PHE A 471 -20.10 26.95 -4.92
N GLN A 472 -19.58 27.75 -3.99
CA GLN A 472 -18.22 28.25 -4.06
C GLN A 472 -17.23 27.07 -4.13
N LYS A 473 -16.16 27.23 -4.92
CA LYS A 473 -15.08 26.24 -5.03
C LYS A 473 -13.94 26.60 -4.10
N ASP A 474 -13.36 25.59 -3.46
CA ASP A 474 -12.10 25.75 -2.76
C ASP A 474 -10.95 25.58 -3.76
N ASN A 475 -9.70 25.76 -3.30
CA ASN A 475 -8.53 25.53 -4.13
C ASN A 475 -8.53 24.08 -4.67
N TYR A 476 -8.29 23.91 -5.97
CA TYR A 476 -8.30 22.59 -6.62
C TYR A 476 -7.40 21.56 -5.92
N LEU A 477 -6.20 21.96 -5.47
CA LEU A 477 -5.29 21.07 -4.74
C LEU A 477 -5.86 20.68 -3.38
N LEU A 478 -6.52 21.61 -2.70
CA LEU A 478 -7.18 21.33 -1.42
C LEU A 478 -8.30 20.30 -1.62
N GLU A 479 -9.16 20.48 -2.62
CA GLU A 479 -10.22 19.52 -2.94
C GLU A 479 -9.68 18.15 -3.39
N LYS A 480 -8.51 18.11 -4.03
CA LYS A 480 -7.86 16.85 -4.44
C LYS A 480 -7.16 16.13 -3.30
N LEU A 481 -6.63 16.86 -2.32
CA LEU A 481 -5.82 16.27 -1.24
C LEU A 481 -6.63 16.03 0.04
N MET A 482 -7.75 16.74 0.23
CA MET A 482 -8.52 16.71 1.46
C MET A 482 -9.78 15.85 1.31
N MET A 483 -9.87 14.84 2.16
CA MET A 483 -11.09 14.05 2.35
C MET A 483 -11.33 13.81 3.83
N TYR A 484 -12.58 13.95 4.21
CA TYR A 484 -13.03 13.72 5.57
C TYR A 484 -14.04 12.59 5.56
N ARG A 485 -13.89 11.66 6.49
CA ARG A 485 -14.90 10.65 6.76
C ARG A 485 -16.09 11.24 7.48
N TYR A 486 -17.18 10.48 7.48
CA TYR A 486 -18.32 10.70 8.37
C TYR A 486 -18.03 10.14 9.76
N TRP A 487 -18.62 10.73 10.80
CA TRP A 487 -18.43 10.27 12.19
C TRP A 487 -19.72 10.35 13.00
N ASN A 488 -19.84 9.53 14.04
CA ASN A 488 -21.02 9.50 14.90
C ASN A 488 -21.07 10.74 15.80
N LYS A 489 -22.28 11.30 15.98
CA LYS A 489 -22.51 12.51 16.81
C LYS A 489 -22.07 12.32 18.26
N SER A 490 -22.36 11.15 18.85
CA SER A 490 -22.04 10.81 20.23
C SER A 490 -21.43 9.40 20.32
N GLY A 491 -20.82 9.09 21.46
CA GLY A 491 -20.21 7.79 21.70
C GLY A 491 -18.81 7.62 21.11
N VAL A 492 -18.28 6.41 21.28
CA VAL A 492 -17.01 5.98 20.70
C VAL A 492 -17.18 5.86 19.19
N GLN A 493 -16.18 6.28 18.42
CA GLN A 493 -16.24 6.12 16.97
C GLN A 493 -16.14 4.66 16.61
N GLU A 494 -17.18 4.17 15.95
CA GLU A 494 -17.21 2.83 15.39
C GLU A 494 -16.12 2.66 14.33
N CYS A 495 -15.75 1.41 14.10
CA CYS A 495 -14.84 1.08 13.02
C CYS A 495 -15.49 1.28 11.65
N ALA A 496 -15.40 2.48 11.07
CA ALA A 496 -15.95 2.79 9.76
C ALA A 496 -14.97 3.68 8.97
N HIS A 497 -14.81 3.37 7.69
CA HIS A 497 -14.05 4.13 6.69
C HIS A 497 -14.80 4.09 5.37
#